data_AF-A0A918ZM85-F1
#
_entry.id   AF-A0A918ZM85-F1
#
_cell.length_a   1.000
_cell.length_b   1.000
_cell.length_c   1.000
_cell.angle_alpha   90.00
_cell.angle_beta   90.00
_cell.angle_gamma   90.00
#
_symmetry.space_group_name_H-M   'P 1'
#
loop_
_entity.id
_entity.type
_entity.pdbx_description
1 polymer ?
#
loop_
_entity_poly.entity_id
_entity_poly.type
_entity_poly.pdbx_seq_one_letter_code
_entity_poly.pdbx_strand_id
1 'polypeptide(L)'
;MTERAPDVPGTSGGPGVPEAPGVPDVHQGVDVLRVFRGPDGRYGNELGVVRDGGRVPGRAARQALAGKLGFSETVFVDDPERGHIDIYTPTTRLPFAGHPCVGAAWLLDLPELVTPAGVVAARHDGEFTWIAARARWAPARTLRAYASAAEVEALAVPPAGEWVYAWAWEDEAAGRVRARGFPGRNDGVAEDEATGAAALLLTHQLGRALNITQGRGSQILTAPGPGGLIEVGGRVALPGHPAL
;
A
#
# COMPACT_ATOMS: atom_id res chain seq x y z
N MET A 1 -27.45 67.46 32.81
CA MET A 1 -27.80 66.36 31.90
C MET A 1 -26.52 65.64 31.50
N THR A 2 -26.10 64.67 32.33
CA THR A 2 -25.23 63.53 31.97
C THR A 2 -25.11 62.66 33.23
N GLU A 3 -25.96 61.64 33.30
CA GLU A 3 -25.93 60.59 34.33
C GLU A 3 -24.70 59.69 34.15
N ARG A 4 -24.08 59.32 35.28
CA ARG A 4 -22.97 58.35 35.37
C ARG A 4 -23.53 56.93 35.24
N ALA A 5 -22.92 56.12 34.38
CA ALA A 5 -23.15 54.69 34.30
C ALA A 5 -22.54 53.96 35.52
N PRO A 6 -23.14 52.85 36.00
CA PRO A 6 -22.57 52.06 37.10
C PRO A 6 -21.58 51.00 36.60
N ASP A 7 -20.56 50.77 37.42
CA ASP A 7 -19.59 49.65 37.35
C ASP A 7 -20.29 48.29 37.44
N VAL A 8 -19.87 47.33 36.60
CA VAL A 8 -20.25 45.91 36.72
C VAL A 8 -19.02 45.12 37.19
N PRO A 9 -19.10 44.33 38.27
CA PRO A 9 -17.96 43.58 38.78
C PRO A 9 -17.66 42.32 37.95
N GLY A 10 -16.38 41.97 37.88
CA GLY A 10 -15.84 40.85 37.11
C GLY A 10 -16.39 39.49 37.50
N THR A 11 -16.61 38.65 36.48
CA THR A 11 -16.96 37.25 36.64
C THR A 11 -15.70 36.40 36.87
N SER A 12 -15.74 35.71 37.98
CA SER A 12 -14.77 34.73 38.51
C SER A 12 -14.40 33.64 37.52
N GLY A 13 -13.11 33.29 37.49
CA GLY A 13 -12.59 32.09 36.85
C GLY A 13 -13.22 30.82 37.45
N GLY A 14 -13.86 30.03 36.59
CA GLY A 14 -14.23 28.65 36.91
C GLY A 14 -13.01 27.73 36.79
N PRO A 15 -12.94 26.65 37.59
CA PRO A 15 -11.85 25.69 37.51
C PRO A 15 -11.88 25.03 36.13
N GLY A 16 -10.74 25.03 35.45
CA GLY A 16 -10.55 24.35 34.17
C GLY A 16 -10.88 22.88 34.33
N VAL A 17 -11.88 22.42 33.57
CA VAL A 17 -12.16 21.00 33.42
C VAL A 17 -10.90 20.35 32.83
N PRO A 18 -10.31 19.33 33.46
CA PRO A 18 -9.17 18.65 32.86
C PRO A 18 -9.63 18.02 31.54
N GLU A 19 -8.96 18.40 30.45
CA GLU A 19 -9.14 17.75 29.14
C GLU A 19 -8.96 16.24 29.32
N ALA A 20 -9.94 15.48 28.83
CA ALA A 20 -9.82 14.03 28.74
C ALA A 20 -8.55 13.69 27.94
N PRO A 21 -7.78 12.65 28.33
CA PRO A 21 -6.61 12.26 27.56
C PRO A 21 -7.03 11.99 26.13
N GLY A 22 -6.47 12.78 25.20
CA GLY A 22 -6.75 12.67 23.77
C GLY A 22 -6.55 11.22 23.33
N VAL A 23 -7.47 10.71 22.52
CA VAL A 23 -7.30 9.41 21.87
C VAL A 23 -5.95 9.47 21.16
N PRO A 24 -4.97 8.61 21.50
CA PRO A 24 -3.66 8.67 20.86
C PRO A 24 -3.85 8.51 19.35
N ASP A 25 -3.27 9.43 18.59
CA ASP A 25 -3.29 9.37 17.14
C ASP A 25 -2.73 8.00 16.71
N VAL A 26 -3.59 7.20 16.08
CA VAL A 26 -3.29 5.82 15.69
C VAL A 26 -2.14 5.76 14.68
N HIS A 27 -1.80 6.89 14.05
CA HIS A 27 -0.68 7.02 13.12
C HIS A 27 0.64 7.42 13.77
N GLN A 28 0.69 7.68 15.10
CA GLN A 28 1.97 7.97 15.75
C GLN A 28 2.94 6.81 15.62
N GLY A 29 4.10 7.08 15.00
CA GLY A 29 5.13 6.07 14.74
C GLY A 29 4.86 5.20 13.50
N VAL A 30 3.94 5.61 12.63
CA VAL A 30 3.65 4.95 11.34
C VAL A 30 3.99 5.90 10.20
N ASP A 31 4.96 5.54 9.36
CA ASP A 31 5.15 6.20 8.07
C ASP A 31 4.06 5.75 7.11
N VAL A 32 3.50 6.67 6.32
CA VAL A 32 2.52 6.34 5.29
C VAL A 32 3.14 6.62 3.94
N LEU A 33 3.45 5.57 3.17
CA LEU A 33 4.01 5.71 1.83
C LEU A 33 2.89 5.71 0.79
N ARG A 34 3.13 6.33 -0.36
CA ARG A 34 2.39 6.07 -1.61
C ARG A 34 3.27 5.28 -2.55
N VAL A 35 2.91 4.02 -2.78
CA VAL A 35 3.65 3.08 -3.64
C VAL A 35 2.97 2.95 -4.99
N PHE A 36 3.74 2.80 -6.07
CA PHE A 36 3.25 2.73 -7.45
C PHE A 36 2.58 4.03 -7.94
N ARG A 37 3.13 5.19 -7.56
CA ARG A 37 2.61 6.48 -8.03
C ARG A 37 2.59 6.54 -9.56
N GLY A 38 1.55 7.19 -10.08
CA GLY A 38 1.44 7.48 -11.51
C GLY A 38 2.60 8.35 -12.00
N PRO A 39 2.84 8.40 -13.33
CA PRO A 39 3.94 9.17 -13.92
C PRO A 39 3.82 10.69 -13.70
N ASP A 40 2.61 11.20 -13.42
CA ASP A 40 2.37 12.59 -13.04
C ASP A 40 2.54 12.85 -11.53
N GLY A 41 3.01 11.85 -10.78
CA GLY A 41 3.14 11.87 -9.34
C GLY A 41 1.80 11.76 -8.58
N ARG A 42 0.66 11.62 -9.23
CA ARG A 42 -0.60 11.42 -8.49
C ARG A 42 -0.79 9.95 -8.14
N TYR A 43 -1.79 9.70 -7.30
CA TYR A 43 -2.21 8.34 -6.90
C TYR A 43 -1.11 7.56 -6.15
N GLY A 44 -1.08 6.25 -6.29
CA GLY A 44 -0.28 5.34 -5.50
C GLY A 44 -1.07 4.75 -4.32
N ASN A 45 -0.82 3.48 -4.05
CA ASN A 45 -1.44 2.75 -2.95
C ASN A 45 -0.79 3.13 -1.62
N GLU A 46 -1.61 3.36 -0.61
CA GLU A 46 -1.14 3.74 0.72
C GLU A 46 -0.62 2.51 1.47
N LEU A 47 0.59 2.64 2.00
CA LEU A 47 1.24 1.60 2.79
C LEU A 47 1.61 2.18 4.16
N GLY A 48 1.06 1.60 5.22
CA GLY A 48 1.52 1.88 6.58
C GLY A 48 2.81 1.13 6.87
N VAL A 49 3.83 1.81 7.38
CA VAL A 49 5.10 1.20 7.78
C VAL A 49 5.42 1.55 9.24
N VAL A 50 5.50 0.51 10.07
CA VAL A 50 5.99 0.59 11.46
C VAL A 50 7.47 0.27 11.44
N ARG A 51 8.34 1.30 11.47
CA ARG A 51 9.80 1.14 11.38
C ARG A 51 10.44 0.41 12.57
N ASP A 52 9.83 0.51 13.74
CA ASP A 52 10.26 -0.22 14.94
C ASP A 52 9.20 -1.27 15.28
N GLY A 53 9.20 -2.37 14.52
CA GLY A 53 8.27 -3.49 14.70
C GLY A 53 8.37 -4.16 16.06
N GLY A 54 9.50 -3.99 16.77
CA GLY A 54 9.72 -4.46 18.13
C GLY A 54 8.80 -3.81 19.16
N ARG A 55 8.30 -2.59 18.90
CA ARG A 55 7.30 -1.91 19.74
C ARG A 55 5.90 -2.50 19.65
N VAL A 56 5.64 -3.34 18.64
CA VAL A 56 4.36 -4.05 18.45
C VAL A 56 4.63 -5.55 18.48
N PRO A 57 4.94 -6.12 19.67
CA PRO A 57 5.36 -7.50 19.77
C PRO A 57 4.19 -8.48 19.55
N GLY A 58 4.46 -9.50 18.73
CA GLY A 58 3.55 -10.62 18.52
C GLY A 58 2.47 -10.38 17.46
N ARG A 59 2.04 -11.47 16.83
CA ARG A 59 1.13 -11.44 15.67
C ARG A 59 -0.23 -10.82 15.98
N ALA A 60 -0.77 -11.06 17.18
CA ALA A 60 -2.08 -10.55 17.57
C ALA A 60 -2.10 -9.01 17.69
N ALA A 61 -1.06 -8.41 18.28
CA ALA A 61 -0.95 -6.96 18.39
C ALA A 61 -0.76 -6.30 17.02
N ARG A 62 0.07 -6.89 16.15
CA ARG A 62 0.28 -6.44 14.77
C ARG A 62 -1.00 -6.50 13.95
N GLN A 63 -1.73 -7.62 14.02
CA GLN A 63 -3.02 -7.77 13.33
C GLN A 63 -4.04 -6.74 13.81
N ALA A 64 -4.12 -6.50 15.13
CA ALA A 64 -5.02 -5.50 15.69
C ALA A 64 -4.66 -4.07 15.24
N LEU A 65 -3.36 -3.74 15.17
CA LEU A 65 -2.93 -2.43 14.67
C LEU A 65 -3.20 -2.28 13.18
N ALA A 66 -2.88 -3.28 12.34
CA ALA A 66 -3.19 -3.25 10.91
C ALA A 66 -4.70 -3.08 10.66
N GLY A 67 -5.54 -3.78 11.43
CA GLY A 67 -6.99 -3.62 11.39
C GLY A 67 -7.48 -2.23 11.79
N LYS A 68 -6.83 -1.58 12.76
CA LYS A 68 -7.15 -0.20 13.17
C LYS A 68 -6.70 0.84 12.14
N LEU A 69 -5.54 0.63 11.52
CA LEU A 69 -4.99 1.55 10.51
C LEU A 69 -5.78 1.51 9.20
N GLY A 70 -6.30 0.34 8.81
CA GLY A 70 -7.20 0.21 7.67
C GLY A 70 -6.56 0.39 6.28
N PHE A 71 -5.23 0.49 6.20
CA PHE A 71 -4.51 0.45 4.92
C PHE A 71 -4.68 -0.93 4.24
N SER A 72 -4.49 -0.98 2.91
CA SER A 72 -4.50 -2.26 2.17
C SER A 72 -3.57 -3.28 2.81
N GLU A 73 -2.37 -2.82 3.17
CA GLU A 73 -1.39 -3.54 3.95
C GLU A 73 -0.60 -2.61 4.91
N THR A 74 -0.14 -3.18 6.01
CA THR A 74 0.81 -2.59 6.98
C THR A 74 2.06 -3.47 7.07
N VAL A 75 3.23 -2.86 6.99
CA VAL A 75 4.54 -3.50 7.17
C VAL A 75 5.08 -3.19 8.56
N PHE A 76 5.59 -4.22 9.24
CA PHE A 76 6.36 -4.10 10.47
C PHE A 76 7.80 -4.46 10.15
N VAL A 77 8.73 -3.55 10.44
CA VAL A 77 10.16 -3.77 10.24
C VAL A 77 10.75 -4.34 11.52
N ASP A 78 11.18 -5.59 11.47
CA ASP A 78 11.73 -6.33 12.61
C ASP A 78 13.24 -6.15 12.75
N ASP A 79 13.93 -5.96 11.62
CA ASP A 79 15.35 -5.69 11.56
C ASP A 79 15.60 -4.74 10.37
N PRO A 80 15.76 -3.43 10.60
CA PRO A 80 15.94 -2.46 9.53
C PRO A 80 17.31 -2.55 8.85
N GLU A 81 18.32 -3.15 9.48
CA GLU A 81 19.65 -3.33 8.87
C GLU A 81 19.67 -4.54 7.94
N ARG A 82 18.91 -5.60 8.29
CA ARG A 82 18.81 -6.84 7.50
C ARG A 82 17.55 -6.93 6.65
N GLY A 83 16.68 -5.92 6.69
CA GLY A 83 15.43 -5.87 5.92
C GLY A 83 14.42 -6.93 6.32
N HIS A 84 14.40 -7.40 7.57
CA HIS A 84 13.39 -8.36 8.03
C HIS A 84 12.06 -7.65 8.20
N ILE A 85 11.04 -8.11 7.48
CA ILE A 85 9.71 -7.49 7.50
C ILE A 85 8.59 -8.50 7.70
N ASP A 86 7.50 -8.03 8.30
CA ASP A 86 6.27 -8.77 8.51
C ASP A 86 5.07 -7.98 7.96
N ILE A 87 4.21 -8.64 7.18
CA ILE A 87 3.20 -7.96 6.35
C ILE A 87 1.80 -8.40 6.79
N TYR A 88 0.92 -7.43 7.02
CA TYR A 88 -0.46 -7.68 7.43
C TYR A 88 -1.42 -6.86 6.58
N THR A 89 -2.51 -7.49 6.15
CA THR A 89 -3.74 -6.79 5.78
C THR A 89 -4.53 -6.47 7.07
N PRO A 90 -5.65 -5.74 6.99
CA PRO A 90 -6.51 -5.52 8.16
C PRO A 90 -6.99 -6.81 8.84
N THR A 91 -7.04 -7.93 8.11
CA THR A 91 -7.64 -9.18 8.56
C THR A 91 -6.71 -10.40 8.55
N THR A 92 -5.56 -10.33 7.87
CA THR A 92 -4.66 -11.49 7.79
C THR A 92 -3.19 -11.12 7.63
N ARG A 93 -2.31 -12.01 8.10
CA ARG A 93 -0.87 -11.95 7.86
C ARG A 93 -0.53 -12.55 6.50
N LEU A 94 0.32 -11.89 5.72
CA LEU A 94 0.77 -12.36 4.42
C LEU A 94 2.22 -12.85 4.48
N PRO A 95 2.56 -13.96 3.79
CA PRO A 95 3.95 -14.38 3.68
C PRO A 95 4.76 -13.50 2.71
N PHE A 96 4.09 -12.83 1.78
CA PHE A 96 4.64 -11.89 0.80
C PHE A 96 3.52 -11.01 0.24
N ALA A 97 3.86 -9.77 -0.10
CA ALA A 97 3.04 -8.88 -0.91
C ALA A 97 3.91 -7.92 -1.72
N GLY A 98 3.53 -7.67 -2.98
CA GLY A 98 4.34 -6.87 -3.91
C GLY A 98 4.50 -5.40 -3.51
N HIS A 99 3.39 -4.66 -3.39
CA HIS A 99 3.45 -3.24 -3.03
C HIS A 99 4.15 -2.99 -1.68
N PRO A 100 3.92 -3.82 -0.62
CA PRO A 100 4.60 -3.65 0.65
C PRO A 100 6.12 -3.84 0.54
N CYS A 101 6.58 -4.81 -0.25
CA CYS A 101 8.01 -5.02 -0.45
C CYS A 101 8.66 -3.87 -1.25
N VAL A 102 7.99 -3.34 -2.28
CA VAL A 102 8.50 -2.16 -3.04
C VAL A 102 8.61 -0.94 -2.12
N GLY A 103 7.59 -0.67 -1.31
CA GLY A 103 7.60 0.45 -0.37
C GLY A 103 8.66 0.30 0.72
N ALA A 104 8.77 -0.88 1.33
CA ALA A 104 9.77 -1.15 2.37
C ALA A 104 11.21 -1.07 1.83
N ALA A 105 11.47 -1.60 0.64
CA ALA A 105 12.80 -1.51 0.01
C ALA A 105 13.18 -0.05 -0.25
N TRP A 106 12.25 0.76 -0.76
CA TRP A 106 12.47 2.20 -0.94
C TRP A 106 12.73 2.93 0.38
N LEU A 107 11.99 2.59 1.43
CA LEU A 107 12.09 3.27 2.72
C LEU A 107 13.38 2.96 3.47
N LEU A 108 13.86 1.73 3.35
CA LEU A 108 15.04 1.22 4.04
C LEU A 108 16.33 1.36 3.21
N ASP A 109 16.21 1.65 1.91
CA ASP A 109 17.34 1.73 0.97
C ASP A 109 18.22 0.46 1.00
N LEU A 110 17.56 -0.70 0.94
CA LEU A 110 18.21 -2.01 1.04
C LEU A 110 18.14 -2.78 -0.28
N PRO A 111 19.21 -3.53 -0.63
CA PRO A 111 19.21 -4.38 -1.82
C PRO A 111 18.42 -5.68 -1.64
N GLU A 112 18.03 -6.03 -0.42
CA GLU A 112 17.26 -7.24 -0.14
C GLU A 112 16.31 -7.04 1.05
N LEU A 113 15.17 -7.72 1.01
CA LEU A 113 14.23 -7.85 2.13
C LEU A 113 14.04 -9.32 2.47
N VAL A 114 13.89 -9.62 3.76
CA VAL A 114 13.58 -10.97 4.23
C VAL A 114 12.12 -11.02 4.64
N THR A 115 11.36 -11.85 3.93
CA THR A 115 9.94 -12.11 4.20
C THR A 115 9.73 -13.56 4.63
N PRO A 116 8.58 -13.93 5.21
CA PRO A 116 8.26 -15.34 5.48
C PRO A 116 8.27 -16.23 4.23
N ALA A 117 8.06 -15.67 3.02
CA ALA A 117 8.14 -16.43 1.76
C ALA A 117 9.58 -16.66 1.26
N GLY A 118 10.54 -15.84 1.72
CA GLY A 118 11.94 -15.87 1.34
C GLY A 118 12.57 -14.48 1.16
N VAL A 119 13.79 -14.48 0.65
CA VAL A 119 14.55 -13.25 0.33
C VAL A 119 14.05 -12.64 -0.97
N VAL A 120 13.65 -11.38 -0.91
CA VAL A 120 13.19 -10.55 -2.04
C VAL A 120 14.34 -9.61 -2.40
N ALA A 121 14.94 -9.80 -3.57
CA ALA A 121 15.94 -8.87 -4.08
C ALA A 121 15.27 -7.55 -4.46
N ALA A 122 15.96 -6.44 -4.24
CA ALA A 122 15.52 -5.10 -4.54
C ALA A 122 16.63 -4.28 -5.21
N ARG A 123 16.24 -3.31 -6.03
CA ARG A 123 17.16 -2.35 -6.65
C ARG A 123 16.47 -1.02 -6.88
N HIS A 124 17.26 0.04 -6.89
CA HIS A 124 16.85 1.39 -7.26
C HIS A 124 17.38 1.73 -8.65
N ASP A 125 16.53 2.31 -9.48
CA ASP A 125 16.85 2.71 -10.85
C ASP A 125 16.15 4.04 -11.16
N GLY A 126 16.89 5.13 -10.97
CA GLY A 126 16.33 6.49 -11.00
C GLY A 126 15.20 6.66 -9.99
N GLU A 127 14.02 7.02 -10.48
CA GLU A 127 12.81 7.22 -9.66
C GLU A 127 12.07 5.92 -9.31
N PHE A 128 12.54 4.76 -9.79
CA PHE A 128 11.89 3.48 -9.60
C PHE A 128 12.58 2.64 -8.52
N THR A 129 11.76 2.03 -7.66
CA THR A 129 12.18 0.89 -6.83
C THR A 129 11.62 -0.38 -7.43
N TRP A 130 12.47 -1.38 -7.59
CA TRP A 130 12.13 -2.69 -8.12
C TRP A 130 12.36 -3.76 -7.08
N ILE A 131 11.51 -4.78 -7.10
CA ILE A 131 11.73 -6.04 -6.39
C ILE A 131 11.71 -7.20 -7.38
N ALA A 132 12.40 -8.29 -7.07
CA ALA A 132 12.30 -9.56 -7.78
C ALA A 132 11.73 -10.64 -6.85
N ALA A 133 10.61 -11.23 -7.26
CA ALA A 133 9.89 -12.20 -6.45
C ALA A 133 9.31 -13.33 -7.31
N ARG A 134 8.90 -14.43 -6.67
CA ARG A 134 8.34 -15.61 -7.34
C ARG A 134 6.83 -15.58 -7.32
N ALA A 135 6.19 -15.97 -8.43
CA ALA A 135 4.72 -16.05 -8.54
C ALA A 135 4.07 -16.83 -7.41
N ARG A 136 4.63 -17.99 -7.05
CA ARG A 136 4.13 -18.85 -5.97
C ARG A 136 4.17 -18.23 -4.56
N TRP A 137 4.83 -17.09 -4.37
CA TRP A 137 4.84 -16.38 -3.09
C TRP A 137 3.60 -15.51 -2.91
N ALA A 138 3.01 -15.04 -4.01
CA ALA A 138 1.80 -14.24 -3.96
C ALA A 138 0.58 -15.13 -3.63
N PRO A 139 -0.33 -14.68 -2.75
CA PRO A 139 -1.63 -15.33 -2.56
C PRO A 139 -2.39 -15.42 -3.89
N ALA A 140 -3.09 -16.55 -4.12
CA ALA A 140 -3.84 -16.77 -5.34
C ALA A 140 -4.93 -15.71 -5.55
N ARG A 141 -5.00 -15.16 -6.77
CA ARG A 141 -6.00 -14.16 -7.21
C ARG A 141 -6.68 -14.65 -8.48
N THR A 142 -7.93 -14.28 -8.68
CA THR A 142 -8.62 -14.54 -9.95
C THR A 142 -8.28 -13.44 -10.95
N LEU A 143 -7.44 -13.76 -11.92
CA LEU A 143 -7.06 -12.86 -13.01
C LEU A 143 -8.14 -12.95 -14.10
N ARG A 144 -8.98 -11.92 -14.22
CA ARG A 144 -10.11 -11.89 -15.14
C ARG A 144 -9.86 -10.91 -16.27
N ALA A 145 -9.69 -11.44 -17.48
CA ALA A 145 -9.53 -10.65 -18.70
C ALA A 145 -10.89 -10.14 -19.19
N TYR A 146 -10.93 -8.91 -19.68
CA TYR A 146 -12.07 -8.25 -20.30
C TYR A 146 -11.74 -7.81 -21.73
N ALA A 147 -12.76 -7.50 -22.53
CA ALA A 147 -12.55 -7.21 -23.95
C ALA A 147 -11.94 -5.82 -24.19
N SER A 148 -12.15 -4.87 -23.28
CA SER A 148 -11.60 -3.52 -23.39
C SER A 148 -11.34 -2.86 -22.04
N ALA A 149 -10.44 -1.87 -22.03
CA ALA A 149 -10.22 -1.02 -20.86
C ALA A 149 -11.49 -0.29 -20.40
N ALA A 150 -12.38 0.08 -21.33
CA ALA A 150 -13.65 0.71 -21.02
C ALA A 150 -14.59 -0.22 -20.23
N GLU A 151 -14.60 -1.52 -20.55
CA GLU A 151 -15.35 -2.52 -19.76
C GLU A 151 -14.80 -2.63 -18.35
N VAL A 152 -13.48 -2.69 -18.19
CA VAL A 152 -12.82 -2.72 -16.86
C VAL A 152 -13.21 -1.48 -16.05
N GLU A 153 -13.17 -0.30 -16.66
CA GLU A 153 -13.54 0.96 -16.01
C GLU A 153 -15.01 0.97 -15.57
N ALA A 154 -15.90 0.43 -16.39
CA ALA A 154 -17.33 0.40 -16.12
C ALA A 154 -17.76 -0.64 -15.05
N LEU A 155 -16.85 -1.48 -14.55
CA LEU A 155 -17.20 -2.50 -13.55
C LEU A 155 -17.72 -1.88 -12.25
N ALA A 156 -18.85 -2.40 -11.78
CA ALA A 156 -19.23 -2.22 -10.38
C ALA A 156 -18.29 -3.05 -9.47
N VAL A 157 -18.14 -2.62 -8.22
CA VAL A 157 -17.43 -3.42 -7.20
C VAL A 157 -18.16 -4.77 -7.04
N PRO A 158 -17.48 -5.91 -7.24
CA PRO A 158 -18.09 -7.22 -7.04
C PRO A 158 -18.53 -7.44 -5.58
N PRO A 159 -19.52 -8.33 -5.32
CA PRO A 159 -19.82 -8.76 -3.97
C PRO A 159 -18.59 -9.31 -3.25
N ALA A 160 -18.55 -9.18 -1.91
CA ALA A 160 -17.48 -9.73 -1.11
C ALA A 160 -17.35 -11.25 -1.30
N GLY A 161 -16.11 -11.76 -1.22
CA GLY A 161 -15.77 -13.17 -1.42
C GLY A 161 -14.47 -13.34 -2.20
N GLU A 162 -14.58 -13.45 -3.52
CA GLU A 162 -13.44 -13.72 -4.40
C GLU A 162 -12.54 -12.50 -4.57
N TRP A 163 -11.22 -12.70 -4.53
CA TRP A 163 -10.26 -11.67 -4.94
C TRP A 163 -10.17 -11.62 -6.46
N VAL A 164 -10.68 -10.55 -7.07
CA VAL A 164 -10.72 -10.39 -8.53
C VAL A 164 -9.73 -9.32 -8.97
N TYR A 165 -8.86 -9.68 -9.92
CA TYR A 165 -8.03 -8.74 -10.66
C TYR A 165 -8.57 -8.63 -12.07
N ALA A 166 -9.39 -7.60 -12.31
CA ALA A 166 -9.97 -7.33 -13.62
C ALA A 166 -8.95 -6.57 -14.48
N TRP A 167 -8.71 -7.03 -15.70
CA TRP A 167 -7.75 -6.37 -16.58
C TRP A 167 -8.15 -6.49 -18.05
N ALA A 168 -7.67 -5.55 -18.86
CA ALA A 168 -7.76 -5.59 -20.31
C ALA A 168 -6.53 -4.94 -20.94
N TRP A 169 -6.19 -5.37 -22.16
CA TRP A 169 -5.19 -4.68 -22.95
C TRP A 169 -5.69 -3.29 -23.34
N GLU A 170 -4.85 -2.28 -23.13
CA GLU A 170 -4.98 -0.98 -23.79
C GLU A 170 -4.19 -0.96 -25.09
N ASP A 171 -3.04 -1.63 -25.09
CA ASP A 171 -2.19 -1.86 -26.25
C ASP A 171 -1.35 -3.10 -25.98
N GLU A 172 -1.78 -4.21 -26.57
CA GLU A 172 -1.11 -5.50 -26.39
C GLU A 172 0.29 -5.51 -26.99
N ALA A 173 0.54 -4.82 -28.11
CA ALA A 173 1.87 -4.79 -28.72
C ALA A 173 2.88 -4.10 -27.79
N ALA A 174 2.46 -3.01 -27.16
CA ALA A 174 3.27 -2.26 -26.19
C ALA A 174 3.22 -2.81 -24.75
N GLY A 175 2.44 -3.86 -24.48
CA GLY A 175 2.29 -4.42 -23.14
C GLY A 175 1.55 -3.51 -22.16
N ARG A 176 0.73 -2.56 -22.64
CA ARG A 176 -0.04 -1.65 -21.79
C ARG A 176 -1.37 -2.26 -21.36
N VAL A 177 -1.63 -2.24 -20.06
CA VAL A 177 -2.79 -2.89 -19.43
C VAL A 177 -3.53 -1.89 -18.55
N ARG A 178 -4.85 -1.87 -18.66
CA ARG A 178 -5.75 -1.26 -17.67
C ARG A 178 -6.18 -2.34 -16.68
N ALA A 179 -6.07 -2.08 -15.38
CA ALA A 179 -6.48 -3.03 -14.35
C ALA A 179 -7.23 -2.41 -13.17
N ARG A 180 -8.07 -3.20 -12.50
CA ARG A 180 -8.71 -2.88 -11.22
C ARG A 180 -8.64 -4.10 -10.29
N GLY A 181 -8.32 -3.87 -9.03
CA GLY A 181 -8.14 -4.93 -8.03
C GLY A 181 -9.24 -4.88 -6.98
N PHE A 182 -10.01 -5.96 -6.84
CA PHE A 182 -11.12 -6.06 -5.90
C PHE A 182 -10.81 -7.11 -4.83
N PRO A 183 -10.51 -6.69 -3.58
CA PRO A 183 -10.11 -7.60 -2.53
C PRO A 183 -11.16 -8.64 -2.12
N GLY A 184 -12.44 -8.25 -2.13
CA GLY A 184 -13.53 -9.10 -1.66
C GLY A 184 -13.49 -9.43 -0.15
N ARG A 185 -12.60 -8.81 0.64
CA ARG A 185 -12.33 -9.19 2.04
C ARG A 185 -13.32 -8.61 3.08
N ASN A 186 -14.21 -7.71 2.68
CA ASN A 186 -15.14 -7.00 3.57
C ASN A 186 -14.44 -6.32 4.77
N ASP A 187 -13.24 -5.76 4.54
CA ASP A 187 -12.37 -5.19 5.56
C ASP A 187 -12.15 -3.68 5.38
N GLY A 188 -13.08 -3.02 4.69
CA GLY A 188 -13.02 -1.60 4.38
C GLY A 188 -12.36 -1.28 3.03
N VAL A 189 -11.60 -2.22 2.44
CA VAL A 189 -10.97 -2.03 1.12
C VAL A 189 -11.82 -2.70 0.03
N ALA A 190 -12.73 -1.92 -0.54
CA ALA A 190 -13.60 -2.39 -1.64
C ALA A 190 -12.83 -2.55 -2.96
N GLU A 191 -11.89 -1.65 -3.23
CA GLU A 191 -11.01 -1.66 -4.39
C GLU A 191 -9.61 -1.20 -3.96
N ASP A 192 -8.59 -1.91 -4.43
CA ASP A 192 -7.19 -1.66 -4.14
C ASP A 192 -6.55 -0.83 -5.26
N GLU A 193 -5.94 0.30 -4.89
CA GLU A 193 -5.41 1.28 -5.84
C GLU A 193 -4.24 0.71 -6.67
N ALA A 194 -3.38 -0.11 -6.09
CA ALA A 194 -2.28 -0.79 -6.80
C ALA A 194 -1.89 -2.12 -6.14
N THR A 195 -2.08 -3.24 -6.85
CA THR A 195 -1.91 -4.59 -6.33
C THR A 195 -0.71 -5.29 -6.96
N GLY A 196 0.50 -4.99 -6.47
CA GLY A 196 1.74 -5.56 -7.03
C GLY A 196 1.77 -7.09 -7.08
N ALA A 197 1.13 -7.78 -6.12
CA ALA A 197 1.03 -9.24 -6.13
C ALA A 197 0.19 -9.78 -7.31
N ALA A 198 -0.89 -9.10 -7.69
CA ALA A 198 -1.71 -9.52 -8.83
C ALA A 198 -1.04 -9.18 -10.17
N ALA A 199 -0.38 -8.01 -10.26
CA ALA A 199 0.47 -7.66 -11.39
C ALA A 199 1.60 -8.69 -11.62
N LEU A 200 2.23 -9.15 -10.53
CA LEU A 200 3.24 -10.21 -10.57
C LEU A 200 2.66 -11.50 -11.16
N LEU A 201 1.51 -11.96 -10.66
CA LEU A 201 0.84 -13.16 -11.16
C LEU A 201 0.42 -13.03 -12.63
N LEU A 202 -0.08 -11.86 -13.04
CA LEU A 202 -0.46 -11.60 -14.43
C LEU A 202 0.76 -11.66 -15.36
N THR A 203 1.87 -11.06 -14.95
CA THR A 203 3.14 -11.10 -15.69
C THR A 203 3.65 -12.53 -15.83
N HIS A 204 3.54 -13.33 -14.77
CA HIS A 204 3.89 -14.74 -14.80
C HIS A 204 3.00 -15.52 -15.78
N GLN A 205 1.67 -15.29 -15.77
CA GLN A 205 0.73 -15.96 -16.66
C GLN A 205 0.95 -15.58 -18.13
N LEU A 206 1.21 -14.31 -18.42
CA LEU A 206 1.38 -13.81 -19.79
C LEU A 206 2.81 -13.98 -20.32
N GLY A 207 3.79 -14.21 -19.44
CA GLY A 207 5.18 -14.47 -19.82
C GLY A 207 5.88 -13.28 -20.48
N ARG A 208 5.46 -12.05 -20.22
CA ARG A 208 5.98 -10.83 -20.87
C ARG A 208 5.95 -9.61 -19.95
N ALA A 209 6.74 -8.59 -20.29
CA ALA A 209 6.74 -7.33 -19.57
C ALA A 209 5.42 -6.57 -19.74
N LEU A 210 4.97 -5.90 -18.68
CA LEU A 210 3.72 -5.14 -18.64
C LEU A 210 3.96 -3.74 -18.07
N ASN A 211 3.22 -2.78 -18.62
CA ASN A 211 3.03 -1.46 -18.06
C ASN A 211 1.56 -1.31 -17.67
N ILE A 212 1.27 -1.43 -16.38
CA ILE A 212 -0.09 -1.56 -15.86
C ILE A 212 -0.52 -0.23 -15.24
N THR A 213 -1.62 0.32 -15.75
CA THR A 213 -2.37 1.40 -15.11
C THR A 213 -3.47 0.80 -14.25
N GLN A 214 -3.31 0.82 -12.93
CA GLN A 214 -4.27 0.29 -11.97
C GLN A 214 -5.02 1.39 -11.21
N GLY A 215 -6.26 1.08 -10.80
CA GLY A 215 -7.01 1.92 -9.86
C GLY A 215 -7.31 3.27 -10.49
N ARG A 216 -7.07 4.36 -9.77
CA ARG A 216 -7.32 5.72 -10.26
C ARG A 216 -6.24 6.26 -11.18
N GLY A 217 -5.09 5.58 -11.28
CA GLY A 217 -3.98 5.99 -12.15
C GLY A 217 -2.59 5.58 -11.65
N SER A 218 -2.52 4.64 -10.71
CA SER A 218 -1.24 4.08 -10.25
C SER A 218 -0.56 3.28 -11.35
N GLN A 219 0.77 3.35 -11.42
CA GLN A 219 1.57 2.64 -12.42
C GLN A 219 2.40 1.54 -11.78
N ILE A 220 2.21 0.31 -12.27
CA ILE A 220 3.00 -0.86 -11.92
C ILE A 220 3.73 -1.34 -13.16
N LEU A 221 5.05 -1.41 -13.10
CA LEU A 221 5.87 -2.00 -14.14
C LEU A 221 6.30 -3.40 -13.74
N THR A 222 6.24 -4.34 -14.66
CA THR A 222 6.65 -5.72 -14.40
C THR A 222 7.38 -6.33 -15.58
N ALA A 223 8.27 -7.28 -15.29
CA ALA A 223 8.97 -8.04 -16.33
C ALA A 223 9.34 -9.46 -15.85
N PRO A 224 9.31 -10.47 -16.73
CA PRO A 224 9.94 -11.75 -16.46
C PRO A 224 11.45 -11.58 -16.27
N GLY A 225 11.97 -12.19 -15.21
CA GLY A 225 13.39 -12.23 -14.89
C GLY A 225 13.97 -13.65 -14.95
N PRO A 226 15.28 -13.80 -14.72
CA PRO A 226 15.94 -15.10 -14.73
C PRO A 226 15.42 -16.02 -13.61
N GLY A 227 15.51 -17.34 -13.83
CA GLY A 227 15.17 -18.34 -12.80
C GLY A 227 13.70 -18.35 -12.37
N GLY A 228 12.79 -17.84 -13.22
CA GLY A 228 11.36 -17.76 -12.93
C GLY A 228 10.98 -16.66 -11.93
N LEU A 229 11.88 -15.71 -11.69
CA LEU A 229 11.57 -14.49 -10.96
C LEU A 229 10.77 -13.54 -11.84
N ILE A 230 9.98 -12.69 -11.21
CA ILE A 230 9.28 -11.58 -11.84
C ILE A 230 9.75 -10.31 -11.14
N GLU A 231 10.23 -9.35 -11.92
CA GLU A 231 10.48 -8.00 -11.45
C GLU A 231 9.15 -7.24 -11.36
N VAL A 232 8.96 -6.49 -10.28
CA VAL A 232 7.84 -5.59 -10.06
C VAL A 232 8.40 -4.28 -9.53
N GLY A 233 8.05 -3.16 -10.16
CA GLY A 233 8.59 -1.87 -9.77
C GLY A 233 7.64 -0.71 -10.00
N GLY A 234 7.99 0.40 -9.37
CA GLY A 234 7.27 1.67 -9.50
C GLY A 234 7.85 2.75 -8.62
N ARG A 235 7.21 3.92 -8.71
CA ARG A 235 7.58 5.11 -7.95
C ARG A 235 7.01 5.05 -6.54
N VAL A 236 7.80 5.48 -5.56
CA VAL A 236 7.39 5.57 -4.17
C VAL A 236 7.60 6.99 -3.67
N ALA A 237 6.73 7.48 -2.79
CA ALA A 237 6.98 8.72 -2.07
C ALA A 237 6.43 8.66 -0.65
N LEU A 238 7.09 9.42 0.23
CA LEU A 238 6.57 9.79 1.54
C LEU A 238 5.83 11.14 1.40
N PRO A 239 4.50 11.21 1.58
CA PRO A 239 3.76 12.47 1.54
C PRO A 239 4.34 13.46 2.57
N GLY A 240 4.73 14.65 2.12
CA GLY A 240 5.31 15.70 2.98
C GLY A 240 6.82 15.88 2.86
N HIS A 241 7.53 15.02 2.13
CA HIS A 241 8.90 15.29 1.69
C HIS A 241 8.88 15.70 0.20
N PRO A 242 9.46 16.85 -0.19
CA PRO A 242 9.64 17.14 -1.61
C PRO A 242 10.50 16.02 -2.24
N ALA A 243 10.18 15.65 -3.48
CA ALA A 243 11.06 14.79 -4.26
C ALA A 243 12.43 15.48 -4.37
N LEU A 244 13.49 14.76 -4.02
CA LEU A 244 14.88 15.22 -4.16
C LEU A 244 15.23 15.51 -5.62
#